data_AF-A0A1A7WYY6-F1
#
_entry.id   AF-A0A1A7WYY6-F1
#
_cell.length_a   1.000
_cell.length_b   1.000
_cell.length_c   1.000
_cell.angle_alpha   90.00
_cell.angle_beta   90.00
_cell.angle_gamma   90.00
#
_symmetry.space_group_name_H-M   'P 1'
#
loop_
_entity.id
_entity.type
_entity.pdbx_description
1 polymer ?
#
loop_
_entity_poly.entity_id
_entity_poly.type
_entity_poly.pdbx_seq_one_letter_code
_entity_poly.pdbx_strand_id
1 'polypeptide(L)'
;SECSATCAGGSQRQEVVCKRLDDNSVVQNSYCDQDGKPPENQRDCNTEPCPPEWFIGDWSECGKTCDGGMRTRTVLCIRKIGPAEEETLEDTYCLTHRPIERE
;
A
#
# COMPACT_ATOMS: atom_id res chain seq x y z
N SER A 1 -12.54 -9.71 6.42
CA SER A 1 -11.07 -9.64 6.26
C SER A 1 -10.51 -8.41 6.95
N GLU A 2 -9.19 -8.33 7.11
CA GLU A 2 -8.51 -7.04 7.36
C GLU A 2 -8.58 -6.14 6.10
N CYS A 3 -8.29 -4.86 6.27
CA CYS A 3 -8.21 -3.92 5.14
C CYS A 3 -6.99 -4.24 4.28
N SER A 4 -7.12 -4.16 2.95
CA SER A 4 -6.01 -4.46 2.03
C SER A 4 -4.85 -3.46 2.07
N ALA A 5 -5.06 -2.29 2.66
CA ALA A 5 -4.05 -1.24 2.83
C ALA A 5 -4.21 -0.61 4.20
N THR A 6 -3.14 -0.03 4.75
CA THR A 6 -3.16 0.65 6.05
C THR A 6 -3.44 2.15 5.95
N CYS A 7 -3.33 2.73 4.74
CA CYS A 7 -3.56 4.13 4.40
C CYS A 7 -3.75 4.27 2.88
N ALA A 8 -4.08 5.47 2.42
CA ALA A 8 -4.29 5.85 1.02
C ALA A 8 -5.36 5.02 0.28
N GLY A 9 -6.34 4.50 1.01
CA GLY A 9 -7.45 3.73 0.46
C GLY A 9 -7.11 2.25 0.27
N GLY A 10 -7.86 1.42 1.00
CA GLY A 10 -7.89 -0.02 0.82
C GLY A 10 -9.33 -0.53 0.75
N SER A 11 -9.47 -1.83 0.55
CA SER A 11 -10.76 -2.50 0.52
C SER A 11 -10.81 -3.59 1.59
N GLN A 12 -11.93 -3.66 2.29
CA GLN A 12 -12.23 -4.70 3.25
C GLN A 12 -13.42 -5.51 2.77
N ARG A 13 -13.27 -6.83 2.71
CA ARG A 13 -14.35 -7.74 2.34
C ARG A 13 -15.00 -8.32 3.56
N GLN A 14 -16.33 -8.43 3.52
CA GLN A 14 -17.06 -9.22 4.49
C GLN A 14 -16.66 -10.69 4.34
N GLU A 15 -16.23 -11.30 5.43
CA GLU A 15 -15.91 -12.72 5.44
C GLU A 15 -17.19 -13.52 5.67
N VAL A 16 -17.52 -14.38 4.71
CA VAL A 16 -18.68 -15.25 4.76
C VAL A 16 -18.20 -16.66 5.07
N VAL A 17 -18.67 -17.19 6.20
CA VAL A 17 -18.34 -18.55 6.65
C VAL A 17 -19.62 -19.33 6.88
N CYS A 18 -19.58 -20.63 6.55
CA CYS A 18 -20.67 -21.53 6.87
C CYS A 18 -20.60 -21.95 8.34
N LYS A 19 -21.71 -21.84 9.06
CA LYS A 19 -21.81 -22.20 10.48
C LYS A 19 -22.99 -23.14 10.71
N ARG A 20 -22.83 -24.09 11.65
CA ARG A 20 -23.94 -24.95 12.08
C ARG A 20 -24.91 -24.14 12.95
N LEU A 21 -26.21 -24.44 12.83
CA LEU A 21 -27.26 -23.70 13.55
C LEU A 21 -27.38 -24.07 15.03
N ASP A 22 -26.85 -25.22 15.43
CA ASP A 22 -26.91 -25.75 16.79
C ASP A 22 -25.82 -25.18 17.70
N ASP A 23 -24.58 -25.12 17.21
CA ASP A 23 -23.40 -24.74 18.01
C ASP A 23 -22.59 -23.56 17.44
N ASN A 24 -23.01 -22.97 16.31
CA ASN A 24 -22.31 -21.91 15.59
C ASN A 24 -20.87 -22.27 15.15
N SER A 25 -20.51 -23.56 15.16
CA SER A 25 -19.19 -24.00 14.70
C SER A 25 -19.04 -23.77 13.20
N VAL A 26 -17.86 -23.29 12.79
CA VAL A 26 -17.55 -23.06 11.38
C VAL A 26 -17.28 -24.39 10.70
N VAL A 27 -17.97 -24.65 9.59
CA VAL A 27 -17.82 -25.85 8.77
C VAL A 27 -17.46 -25.48 7.34
N GLN A 28 -17.17 -26.49 6.51
CA GLN A 28 -16.87 -26.26 5.10
C GLN A 28 -18.06 -25.60 4.39
N ASN A 29 -17.76 -24.70 3.46
CA ASN A 29 -18.79 -23.93 2.77
C ASN A 29 -19.73 -24.80 1.93
N SER A 30 -19.33 -26.02 1.57
CA SER A 30 -20.14 -27.03 0.86
C SER A 30 -21.34 -27.55 1.67
N TYR A 31 -21.32 -27.39 3.00
CA TYR A 31 -22.46 -27.75 3.85
C TYR A 31 -23.56 -26.67 3.89
N CYS A 32 -23.25 -25.46 3.42
CA CYS A 32 -24.23 -24.39 3.27
C CYS A 32 -24.74 -24.34 1.82
N ASP A 33 -26.00 -23.95 1.66
CA ASP A 33 -26.61 -23.71 0.35
C ASP A 33 -25.93 -22.52 -0.35
N GLN A 34 -25.54 -22.71 -1.62
CA GLN A 34 -24.88 -21.67 -2.41
C GLN A 34 -25.86 -20.57 -2.81
N ASP A 35 -27.14 -20.91 -3.03
CA ASP A 35 -28.16 -19.94 -3.41
C ASP A 35 -28.57 -19.03 -2.22
N GLY A 36 -28.31 -19.50 -0.99
CA GLY A 36 -28.46 -18.73 0.24
C GLY A 36 -27.23 -17.92 0.65
N LYS A 37 -26.14 -17.94 -0.14
CA LYS A 37 -24.90 -17.21 0.20
C LYS A 37 -25.20 -15.69 0.19
N PRO A 38 -24.91 -14.98 1.29
CA PRO A 38 -24.99 -13.52 1.29
C PRO A 38 -24.15 -12.90 0.16
N PRO A 39 -24.60 -11.78 -0.43
CA PRO A 39 -23.83 -11.11 -1.47
C PRO A 39 -22.45 -10.71 -0.95
N GLU A 40 -21.45 -10.73 -1.84
CA GLU A 40 -20.13 -10.25 -1.49
C GLU A 40 -20.18 -8.75 -1.25
N ASN A 41 -19.96 -8.36 0.00
CA ASN A 41 -19.87 -6.97 0.39
C ASN A 41 -18.41 -6.56 0.51
N GLN A 42 -18.06 -5.48 -0.17
CA GLN A 42 -16.78 -4.81 -0.05
C GLN A 42 -17.04 -3.36 0.36
N ARG A 43 -16.22 -2.86 1.28
CA ARG A 43 -16.23 -1.45 1.67
C ARG A 43 -14.83 -0.86 1.60
N ASP A 44 -14.77 0.43 1.36
CA ASP A 44 -13.53 1.19 1.47
C ASP A 44 -13.12 1.31 2.94
N CYS A 45 -11.81 1.31 3.17
CA CYS A 45 -11.21 1.43 4.49
C CYS A 45 -9.87 2.18 4.38
N ASN A 46 -9.44 2.78 5.49
CA ASN A 46 -8.14 3.46 5.59
C ASN A 46 -7.91 4.50 4.48
N THR A 47 -8.90 5.37 4.25
CA THR A 47 -8.91 6.38 3.19
C THR A 47 -8.01 7.58 3.46
N GLU A 48 -7.47 7.72 4.68
CA GLU A 48 -6.55 8.79 5.03
C GLU A 48 -5.21 8.64 4.29
N PRO A 49 -4.56 9.74 3.87
CA PRO A 49 -3.24 9.70 3.26
C PRO A 49 -2.21 8.97 4.14
N CYS A 50 -1.25 8.32 3.49
CA CYS A 50 -0.11 7.72 4.19
C CYS A 50 0.81 8.80 4.79
N PRO A 51 1.64 8.45 5.79
CA PRO A 51 2.77 9.27 6.17
C PRO A 51 3.68 9.54 4.95
N PRO A 52 4.27 10.73 4.83
CA PRO A 52 5.20 11.04 3.76
C PRO A 52 6.53 10.30 3.94
N GLU A 53 7.08 9.81 2.83
CA GLU A 53 8.31 9.04 2.80
C GLU A 53 9.24 9.50 1.66
N TRP A 54 10.54 9.26 1.83
CA TRP A 54 11.51 9.54 0.77
C TRP A 54 11.39 8.51 -0.35
N PHE A 55 11.09 8.99 -1.54
CA PHE A 55 11.34 8.26 -2.77
C PHE A 55 12.78 8.42 -3.20
N ILE A 56 13.40 7.29 -3.50
CA ILE A 56 14.78 7.19 -3.93
C ILE A 56 14.75 6.49 -5.29
N GLY A 57 14.93 7.27 -6.34
CA GLY A 57 15.05 6.75 -7.70
C GLY A 57 16.38 6.02 -7.91
N ASP A 58 16.46 5.34 -9.04
CA ASP A 58 17.69 4.69 -9.46
C ASP A 58 18.80 5.71 -9.73
N TRP A 59 20.04 5.26 -9.55
CA TRP A 59 21.20 6.02 -9.97
C TRP A 59 21.25 6.14 -11.48
N SER A 60 21.59 7.33 -11.95
CA SER A 60 21.98 7.52 -13.35
C SER A 60 23.20 6.68 -13.68
N GLU A 61 23.41 6.46 -14.97
CA GLU A 61 24.70 5.95 -15.44
C GLU A 61 25.83 6.86 -14.97
N CYS A 62 27.00 6.26 -14.77
CA CYS A 62 28.19 6.98 -14.37
C CYS A 62 28.61 7.90 -15.52
N GLY A 63 28.80 9.20 -15.24
CA GLY A 63 29.23 10.17 -16.26
C GLY A 63 30.61 9.89 -16.88
N LYS A 64 31.37 8.92 -16.35
CA LYS A 64 32.64 8.46 -16.91
C LYS A 64 32.75 6.94 -16.85
N THR A 65 33.48 6.38 -17.80
CA THR A 65 33.78 4.94 -17.86
C THR A 65 35.06 4.54 -17.11
N CYS A 66 35.91 5.51 -16.72
CA CYS A 66 37.09 5.33 -15.86
C CYS A 66 37.36 6.60 -15.00
N ASP A 67 38.04 6.43 -13.86
CA ASP A 67 38.52 7.48 -12.94
C ASP A 67 37.47 8.51 -12.44
N GLY A 68 36.64 8.08 -11.48
CA GLY A 68 35.83 8.98 -10.65
C GLY A 68 34.76 9.74 -11.43
N GLY A 69 33.81 9.01 -12.05
CA GLY A 69 32.61 9.61 -12.61
C GLY A 69 31.55 9.86 -11.54
N MET A 70 30.66 10.81 -11.82
CA MET A 70 29.57 11.20 -10.94
C MET A 70 28.27 10.54 -11.42
N ARG A 71 27.44 10.09 -10.49
CA ARG A 71 26.07 9.63 -10.71
C ARG A 71 25.11 10.44 -9.86
N THR A 72 23.92 10.66 -10.39
CA THR A 72 22.84 11.38 -9.70
C THR A 72 21.60 10.52 -9.64
N ARG A 73 20.77 10.70 -8.63
CA ARG A 73 19.45 10.05 -8.55
C ARG A 73 18.38 11.04 -8.09
N THR A 74 17.14 10.72 -8.41
CA THR A 74 15.99 11.48 -7.93
C THR A 74 15.74 11.16 -6.46
N VAL A 75 15.64 12.20 -5.63
CA VAL A 75 15.23 12.10 -4.23
C VAL A 75 14.06 13.06 -4.01
N LEU A 76 12.88 12.53 -3.71
CA LEU A 76 11.64 13.31 -3.53
C LEU A 76 10.96 12.90 -2.23
N CYS A 77 10.38 13.85 -1.51
CA CYS A 77 9.44 13.52 -0.45
C CYS A 77 8.06 13.29 -1.08
N ILE A 78 7.50 12.08 -0.98
CA ILE A 78 6.17 11.79 -1.54
C ILE A 78 5.23 11.24 -0.47
N ARG A 79 3.95 11.53 -0.67
CA ARG A 79 2.85 11.04 0.13
C ARG A 79 1.81 10.36 -0.76
N LYS A 80 1.43 9.14 -0.41
CA LYS A 80 0.28 8.46 -1.05
C LYS A 80 -1.01 9.03 -0.49
N ILE A 81 -1.87 9.56 -1.37
CA ILE A 81 -3.15 10.16 -1.00
C ILE A 81 -4.34 9.30 -1.48
N GLY A 82 -4.10 8.34 -2.37
CA GLY A 82 -5.10 7.39 -2.84
C GLY A 82 -4.47 6.14 -3.46
N PRO A 83 -5.28 5.19 -3.96
CA PRO A 83 -4.79 3.89 -4.46
C PRO A 83 -3.83 4.00 -5.65
N ALA A 84 -3.96 5.07 -6.43
CA ALA A 84 -3.10 5.39 -7.56
C ALA A 84 -2.73 6.89 -7.60
N GLU A 85 -2.85 7.57 -6.46
CA GLU A 85 -2.63 9.00 -6.35
C GLU A 85 -1.52 9.29 -5.34
N GLU A 86 -0.53 10.06 -5.77
CA GLU A 86 0.63 10.46 -4.98
C GLU A 86 0.88 11.95 -5.13
N GLU A 87 1.39 12.57 -4.07
CA GLU A 87 1.71 13.98 -3.99
C GLU A 87 3.18 14.17 -3.63
N THR A 88 3.90 14.99 -4.38
CA THR A 88 5.26 15.41 -4.02
C THR A 88 5.19 16.59 -3.05
N LEU A 89 5.86 16.46 -1.92
CA LEU A 89 5.91 17.43 -0.83
C LEU A 89 7.29 18.08 -0.72
N GLU A 90 7.38 19.12 0.10
CA GLU A 90 8.66 19.67 0.53
C GLU A 90 9.42 18.68 1.43
N ASP A 91 10.74 18.75 1.41
CA ASP A 91 11.64 17.92 2.21
C ASP A 91 11.33 17.92 3.71
N THR A 92 10.81 19.02 4.24
CA THR A 92 10.52 19.21 5.67
C THR A 92 9.45 18.26 6.18
N TYR A 93 8.60 17.74 5.30
CA TYR A 93 7.57 16.76 5.64
C TYR A 93 8.14 15.35 5.86
N CYS A 94 9.28 15.04 5.24
CA CYS A 94 9.97 13.78 5.42
C CYS A 94 10.93 13.90 6.61
N LEU A 95 10.52 13.38 7.77
CA LEU A 95 11.17 13.60 9.07
C LEU A 95 12.56 12.93 9.22
N THR A 96 13.01 12.17 8.23
CA THR A 96 14.30 11.51 8.24
C THR A 96 15.31 12.28 7.38
N HIS A 97 16.60 12.07 7.61
CA HIS A 97 17.65 12.74 6.83
C HIS A 97 17.49 12.49 5.33
N ARG A 98 17.57 13.57 4.55
CA ARG A 98 17.49 13.52 3.09
C ARG A 98 18.56 12.57 2.52
N PRO A 99 18.16 11.57 1.72
CA PRO A 99 19.11 10.66 1.06
C PRO A 99 20.11 11.37 0.14
N ILE A 100 21.29 10.76 -0.04
CA ILE A 100 22.32 11.25 -0.97
C ILE A 100 21.77 11.24 -2.39
N GLU A 101 21.83 12.36 -3.10
CA GLU A 101 21.34 12.47 -4.49
C GLU A 101 22.45 12.43 -5.54
N ARG A 102 23.71 12.47 -5.10
CA ARG A 102 24.90 12.55 -5.95
C ARG A 102 26.10 11.87 -5.29
N GLU A 103 26.80 11.03 -6.03
CA GLU A 103 28.10 10.46 -5.65
C GLU A 103 29.05 10.31 -6.83
#